data_AF-A0A529MF79-F1
#
_entry.id   AF-A0A529MF79-F1
#
_cell.length_a   1.000
_cell.length_b   1.000
_cell.length_c   1.000
_cell.angle_alpha   90.00
_cell.angle_beta   90.00
_cell.angle_gamma   90.00
#
_symmetry.space_group_name_H-M   'P 1'
#
loop_
_entity.id
_entity.type
_entity.pdbx_description
1 polymer ?
#
loop_
_entity_poly.entity_id
_entity_poly.type
_entity_poly.pdbx_seq_one_letter_code
_entity_poly.pdbx_strand_id
1 'polypeptide(L)'
;TALAAWSGVTPEQAEVLRTAGIRTVEEVRDLTDGQLDRVRLPNMRDLRKQAALFLENSDAAKAAEREAAKDAQIAALMERQEAMEAMIED
;
A
#
# COMPACT_ATOMS: atom_id res chain seq x y z
N THR A 1 5.04 3.45 -3.13
CA THR A 1 3.93 3.91 -3.98
C THR A 1 4.31 5.20 -4.66
N ALA A 2 4.20 5.28 -6.00
CA ALA A 2 4.53 6.50 -6.73
C ALA A 2 3.50 7.62 -6.46
N LEU A 3 3.94 8.87 -6.31
CA LEU A 3 3.04 10.01 -6.06
C LEU A 3 1.97 10.17 -7.15
N ALA A 4 2.30 9.87 -8.41
CA ALA A 4 1.35 9.96 -9.53
C ALA A 4 0.20 8.94 -9.44
N ALA A 5 0.36 7.86 -8.67
CA ALA A 5 -0.66 6.84 -8.47
C ALA A 5 -1.47 7.07 -7.18
N TRP A 6 -1.11 8.08 -6.37
CA TRP A 6 -1.76 8.38 -5.10
C TRP A 6 -2.76 9.53 -5.26
N SER A 7 -4.01 9.29 -4.88
CA SER A 7 -5.09 10.29 -4.96
C SER A 7 -5.02 11.39 -3.90
N GLY A 8 -4.07 11.30 -2.95
CA GLY A 8 -3.88 12.32 -1.91
C GLY A 8 -3.20 13.61 -2.39
N VAL A 9 -2.70 13.63 -3.62
CA VAL A 9 -2.09 14.82 -4.26
C VAL A 9 -2.62 15.02 -5.67
N THR A 10 -2.72 16.27 -6.11
CA THR A 10 -2.95 16.57 -7.53
C THR A 10 -1.67 16.35 -8.35
N PRO A 11 -1.76 16.23 -9.69
CA PRO A 11 -0.58 16.11 -10.54
C PRO A 11 0.42 17.27 -10.35
N GLU A 12 -0.07 18.49 -10.18
CA GLU A 12 0.76 19.69 -9.97
C GLU A 12 1.49 19.61 -8.61
N GLN A 13 0.80 19.16 -7.57
CA GLN A 13 1.40 18.96 -6.25
C GLN A 13 2.46 17.84 -6.29
N ALA A 14 2.19 16.77 -7.04
CA ALA A 14 3.15 15.70 -7.26
C ALA A 14 4.43 16.21 -7.95
N GLU A 15 4.33 17.13 -8.91
CA GLU A 15 5.50 17.76 -9.52
C GLU A 15 6.27 18.66 -8.55
N VAL A 16 5.59 19.44 -7.72
CA VAL A 16 6.26 20.24 -6.67
C VAL A 16 7.08 19.33 -5.74
N LEU A 17 6.49 18.24 -5.28
CA LEU A 17 7.18 17.24 -4.46
C LEU A 17 8.37 16.62 -5.21
N ARG A 18 8.20 16.31 -6.50
CA ARG A 18 9.26 15.77 -7.37
C ARG A 18 10.45 16.73 -7.49
N THR A 19 10.19 18.04 -7.60
CA THR A 19 11.24 19.07 -7.64
C THR A 19 11.99 19.20 -6.31
N ALA A 20 11.33 18.89 -5.20
CA ALA A 20 11.92 18.79 -3.87
C ALA A 20 12.63 17.45 -3.60
N GLY A 21 12.71 16.57 -4.61
CA GLY A 21 13.38 15.27 -4.51
C GLY A 21 12.51 14.13 -3.97
N ILE A 22 11.22 14.37 -3.75
CA ILE A 22 10.28 13.41 -3.16
C ILE A 22 9.46 12.77 -4.30
N ARG A 23 9.49 11.45 -4.42
CA ARG A 23 8.90 10.70 -5.55
C ARG A 23 7.82 9.71 -5.12
N THR A 24 7.76 9.39 -3.84
CA THR A 24 6.91 8.33 -3.29
C THR A 24 6.11 8.79 -2.07
N VAL A 25 5.01 8.08 -1.80
CA VAL A 25 4.15 8.35 -0.64
C VAL A 25 4.89 8.04 0.68
N GLU A 26 5.75 7.03 0.66
CA GLU A 26 6.63 6.63 1.76
C GLU A 26 7.57 7.77 2.14
N GLU A 27 8.24 8.37 1.14
CA GLU A 27 9.12 9.53 1.37
C GLU A 27 8.36 10.72 1.95
N VAL A 28 7.12 10.99 1.49
CA VAL A 28 6.27 12.06 2.08
C VAL A 28 6.01 11.79 3.56
N ARG A 29 5.67 10.54 3.92
CA ARG A 29 5.41 10.10 5.30
C ARG A 29 6.66 10.20 6.19
N ASP A 30 7.84 9.99 5.62
CA ASP A 30 9.12 10.01 6.33
C ASP A 30 9.77 11.40 6.45
N LEU A 31 9.16 12.45 5.89
CA LEU A 31 9.66 13.82 6.02
C LEU A 31 9.66 14.29 7.47
N THR A 32 10.82 14.82 7.90
CA THR A 32 10.96 15.54 9.16
C THR A 32 10.27 16.91 9.09
N ASP A 33 9.91 17.48 10.24
CA ASP A 33 9.24 18.78 10.29
C ASP A 33 10.06 19.89 9.61
N GLY A 34 11.39 19.88 9.79
CA GLY A 34 12.29 20.83 9.12
C GLY A 34 12.40 20.65 7.60
N GLN A 35 12.11 19.45 7.07
CA GLN A 35 12.00 19.23 5.63
C GLN A 35 10.64 19.65 5.10
N LEU A 36 9.55 19.41 5.85
CA LEU A 36 8.20 19.86 5.49
C LEU A 36 8.17 21.37 5.26
N ASP A 37 8.80 22.14 6.15
CA ASP A 37 8.83 23.60 6.08
C ASP A 37 9.61 24.13 4.85
N ARG A 38 10.45 23.31 4.22
CA ARG A 38 11.21 23.68 3.01
C ARG A 38 10.46 23.36 1.72
N VAL A 39 9.48 22.47 1.77
CA VAL A 39 8.63 22.15 0.61
C VAL A 39 7.65 23.30 0.42
N ARG A 40 7.68 23.94 -0.76
CA ARG A 40 6.77 25.06 -1.09
C ARG A 40 5.38 24.56 -1.46
N LEU A 41 4.75 23.82 -0.56
CA LEU A 41 3.41 23.29 -0.73
C LEU A 41 2.58 23.56 0.54
N PRO A 42 1.31 24.01 0.42
CA PRO A 42 0.45 24.19 1.57
C PRO A 42 0.14 22.87 2.27
N ASN A 43 -0.18 22.92 3.56
CA ASN A 43 -0.71 21.80 4.36
C ASN A 43 0.17 20.52 4.37
N MET A 44 1.49 20.66 4.19
CA MET A 44 2.42 19.51 4.15
C MET A 44 2.36 18.60 5.39
N ARG A 45 2.05 19.15 6.57
CA ARG A 45 1.88 18.34 7.79
C ARG A 45 0.67 17.42 7.72
N ASP A 46 -0.44 17.88 7.16
CA ASP A 46 -1.62 17.05 6.98
C ASP A 46 -1.43 16.06 5.84
N LEU A 47 -0.70 16.47 4.79
CA LEU A 47 -0.31 15.55 3.72
C LEU A 47 0.55 14.39 4.23
N ARG A 48 1.50 14.65 5.15
CA ARG A 48 2.28 13.60 5.83
C ARG A 48 1.38 12.63 6.60
N LYS A 49 0.38 13.13 7.32
CA LYS A 49 -0.58 12.28 8.05
C LYS A 49 -1.41 11.43 7.09
N GLN A 50 -1.89 12.02 5.99
CA GLN A 50 -2.64 11.30 4.96
C GLN A 50 -1.78 10.21 4.28
N ALA A 51 -0.51 10.49 4.03
CA ALA A 51 0.44 9.51 3.51
C ALA A 51 0.60 8.32 4.47
N ALA A 52 0.74 8.57 5.77
CA ALA A 52 0.81 7.51 6.78
C ALA A 52 -0.46 6.64 6.78
N LEU A 53 -1.64 7.27 6.82
CA LEU A 53 -2.93 6.55 6.78
C LEU A 53 -3.11 5.74 5.49
N PHE A 54 -2.67 6.28 4.35
CA PHE A 54 -2.76 5.57 3.09
C PHE A 54 -1.90 4.29 3.09
N LEU A 55 -0.68 4.37 3.61
CA LEU A 55 0.23 3.22 3.68
C LEU A 55 -0.28 2.15 4.64
N GLU A 56 -0.77 2.56 5.81
CA GLU A 56 -1.38 1.66 6.80
C GLU A 56 -2.56 0.88 6.20
N ASN A 57 -3.47 1.58 5.51
CA ASN A 57 -4.63 0.95 4.86
C ASN A 57 -4.23 0.08 3.66
N SER A 58 -3.22 0.48 2.89
CA SER A 58 -2.71 -0.29 1.76
C SER A 58 -2.09 -1.61 2.20
N ASP A 59 -1.38 -1.60 3.33
CA ASP A 59 -0.79 -2.81 3.89
C ASP A 59 -1.84 -3.74 4.48
N ALA A 60 -2.88 -3.20 5.13
CA ALA A 60 -4.04 -3.97 5.58
C ALA A 60 -4.77 -4.65 4.41
N ALA A 61 -5.01 -3.92 3.31
CA ALA A 61 -5.63 -4.48 2.11
C ALA A 61 -4.79 -5.61 1.48
N LYS A 62 -3.47 -5.42 1.37
CA LYS A 62 -2.55 -6.48 0.89
C LYS A 62 -2.45 -7.67 1.85
N ALA A 63 -2.63 -7.47 3.14
CA ALA A 63 -2.67 -8.56 4.11
C ALA A 63 -3.93 -9.41 3.89
N ALA A 64 -5.10 -8.76 3.78
CA ALA A 64 -6.37 -9.43 3.52
C ALA A 64 -6.36 -10.21 2.19
N GLU A 65 -5.80 -9.63 1.12
CA GLU A 65 -5.67 -10.33 -0.17
C GLU A 65 -4.77 -11.57 -0.09
N ARG A 66 -3.65 -11.48 0.65
CA ARG A 66 -2.76 -12.63 0.87
C ARG A 66 -3.41 -13.72 1.70
N GLU A 67 -4.24 -13.36 2.67
CA GLU A 67 -4.99 -14.31 3.48
C GLU A 67 -6.03 -15.04 2.63
N ALA A 68 -6.85 -14.31 1.87
CA ALA A 68 -7.82 -14.90 0.95
C ALA A 68 -7.18 -15.83 -0.09
N ALA A 69 -6.00 -15.47 -0.62
CA ALA A 69 -5.26 -16.32 -1.55
C ALA A 69 -4.75 -17.61 -0.89
N LYS A 70 -4.32 -17.55 0.38
CA LYS A 70 -3.91 -18.74 1.15
C LYS A 70 -5.10 -19.63 1.45
N ASP A 71 -6.23 -19.06 1.85
CA ASP A 71 -7.46 -19.81 2.11
C ASP A 71 -7.95 -20.56 0.87
N ALA A 72 -7.89 -19.90 -0.31
CA ALA A 72 -8.21 -20.55 -1.58
C ALA A 72 -7.25 -21.70 -1.91
N GLN A 73 -5.95 -21.55 -1.62
CA GLN A 73 -4.97 -22.63 -1.81
C GLN A 73 -5.21 -23.80 -0.84
N ILE A 74 -5.53 -23.53 0.41
CA ILE A 74 -5.86 -24.56 1.40
C ILE A 74 -7.09 -25.34 0.97
N ALA A 75 -8.16 -24.66 0.54
CA ALA A 75 -9.38 -25.29 0.05
C ALA A 75 -9.09 -26.22 -1.16
N ALA A 76 -8.32 -25.76 -2.14
CA ALA A 76 -7.95 -26.56 -3.30
C ALA A 76 -7.07 -27.78 -2.95
N LEU A 77 -6.20 -27.65 -1.93
CA LEU A 77 -5.39 -28.77 -1.44
C LEU A 77 -6.23 -29.79 -0.69
N MET A 78 -7.20 -29.35 0.12
CA MET A 78 -8.13 -30.24 0.81
C MET A 78 -8.99 -31.03 -0.17
N GLU A 79 -9.57 -30.36 -1.18
CA GLU A 79 -10.37 -31.04 -2.22
C GLU A 79 -9.56 -32.11 -2.96
N ARG A 80 -8.27 -31.84 -3.23
CA ARG A 80 -7.36 -32.81 -3.84
C ARG A 80 -7.02 -33.97 -2.90
N GLN A 81 -6.94 -33.74 -1.59
CA GLN A 81 -6.71 -34.78 -0.60
C GLN A 81 -7.95 -35.69 -0.49
N GLU A 82 -9.14 -35.12 -0.37
CA GLU A 82 -10.40 -35.88 -0.33
C GLU A 82 -10.58 -36.73 -1.60
N ALA A 83 -10.30 -36.17 -2.78
CA ALA A 83 -10.35 -36.91 -4.03
C ALA A 83 -9.32 -38.06 -4.09
N MET A 84 -8.14 -37.88 -3.49
CA MET A 84 -7.10 -38.91 -3.43
C MET A 84 -7.44 -40.01 -2.41
N GLU A 85 -7.99 -39.64 -1.25
CA GLU A 85 -8.44 -40.57 -0.22
C GLU A 85 -9.59 -41.44 -0.74
N ALA A 86 -10.54 -40.86 -1.47
CA ALA A 86 -11.64 -41.59 -2.11
C ALA A 86 -11.15 -42.62 -3.15
N MET A 87 -9.99 -42.42 -3.78
CA MET A 87 -9.40 -43.39 -4.72
C MET A 87 -8.61 -44.51 -4.02
N ILE A 88 -8.30 -44.36 -2.73
CA ILE A 88 -7.57 -45.36 -1.94
C ILE A 88 -8.54 -46.26 -1.17
N GLU A 89 -9.76 -45.78 -0.88
CA GLU A 89 -10.81 -46.53 -0.16
C GLU A 89 -11.67 -47.47 -1.04
N ASP A 90 -11.50 -47.47 -2.36
CA ASP A 90 -12.19 -48.34 -3.35
C ASP A 90 -11.25 -49.46 -3.87
#